data_AF-A0AAD7GP20-F1
#
_entry.id   AF-A0AAD7GP20-F1
#
_cell.length_a   1.000
_cell.length_b   1.000
_cell.length_c   1.000
_cell.angle_alpha   90.00
_cell.angle_beta   90.00
_cell.angle_gamma   90.00
#
_symmetry.space_group_name_H-M   'P 1'
#
loop_
_entity.id
_entity.type
_entity.pdbx_description
1 polymer ?
#
loop_
_entity_poly.entity_id
_entity_poly.type
_entity_poly.pdbx_seq_one_letter_code
_entity_poly.pdbx_strand_id
1 'polypeptide(L)'
;MPRLSGHSFQSGKPLNPYTEDRIKWNQEWETEIAWNLSGSVPKPIDVLRGAFLYLSTEVEMQDVLAEHRETYGLLCRSLTHLAQAVTICYATRDFLNRWRSAAASVREEHILEGLVRSCGRSHSEFFRLLCDELTLPFLQRDRGQGFLDLLKNFTLDDFSQVPKTPIYLESRHWHAADPSAEPREVYELADAEFNLHRSWLIGFTLHETLRSFHGIPDIQPSLRQRSSAKSRLPQITQKFLEYAHGPAAAKEMHRKSVQEQKAYPLVAVCDNCRKHETPGAQRFMRCKPCIENVARRVYYCSRQCQREDWKFRHKRICGKAMTLKESEETACISPTPATPSATLTPKISPPINGFKRSPALAYQVNLLNENITAGTDYILITRTQRVFRLKVDDDNEKRAFRTFRDAALTTGDESSVAAIGQFLVKPPGGAVAMFDSPTAALGGPIVQLGMDKQDAFDQLEREYGFDVAATVATLERRRGNGLTELEKEVLTQDYPSW
;
A
#
# COMPACT_ATOMS: atom_id res chain seq x y z
N MET A 1 -23.76 26.15 -17.41
CA MET A 1 -23.09 24.84 -17.30
C MET A 1 -24.13 23.74 -17.50
N PRO A 2 -23.87 22.74 -18.38
CA PRO A 2 -24.80 21.65 -18.64
C PRO A 2 -24.99 20.78 -17.39
N ARG A 3 -26.24 20.38 -17.09
CA ARG A 3 -26.54 19.43 -16.01
C ARG A 3 -25.84 18.10 -16.32
N LEU A 4 -25.17 17.51 -15.33
CA LEU A 4 -24.81 16.09 -15.38
C LEU A 4 -26.07 15.32 -15.75
N SER A 5 -25.97 14.43 -16.75
CA SER A 5 -27.12 13.74 -17.33
C SER A 5 -27.97 13.17 -16.19
N GLY A 6 -29.28 13.42 -16.27
CA GLY A 6 -30.25 13.03 -15.27
C GLY A 6 -30.49 11.53 -15.25
N HIS A 7 -29.45 10.73 -14.99
CA HIS A 7 -29.64 9.43 -14.38
C HIS A 7 -30.34 9.69 -13.05
N SER A 8 -31.66 9.55 -13.07
CA SER A 8 -32.48 9.66 -11.88
C SER A 8 -31.92 8.65 -10.90
N PHE A 9 -31.25 9.12 -9.85
CA PHE A 9 -31.19 8.37 -8.61
C PHE A 9 -32.63 8.12 -8.21
N GLN A 10 -33.17 6.96 -8.57
CA GLN A 10 -34.54 6.60 -8.27
C GLN A 10 -34.70 6.68 -6.75
N SER A 11 -35.51 7.63 -6.31
CA SER A 11 -35.86 7.83 -4.91
C SER A 11 -36.50 6.54 -4.38
N GLY A 12 -35.76 5.77 -3.57
CA GLY A 12 -36.25 4.52 -2.99
C GLY A 12 -35.29 3.33 -2.98
N LYS A 13 -34.19 3.35 -3.75
CA LYS A 13 -33.20 2.26 -3.71
C LYS A 13 -32.42 2.20 -2.38
N PRO A 14 -32.02 1.01 -1.91
CA PRO A 14 -31.25 0.83 -0.68
C PRO A 14 -29.94 1.61 -0.72
N LEU A 15 -29.44 1.97 0.47
CA LEU A 15 -28.23 2.77 0.68
C LEU A 15 -26.98 2.22 -0.02
N ASN A 16 -26.97 0.92 -0.34
CA ASN A 16 -25.93 0.27 -1.13
C ASN A 16 -26.50 -0.24 -2.45
N PRO A 17 -26.45 0.54 -3.54
CA PRO A 17 -26.96 0.07 -4.83
C PRO A 17 -26.22 -1.17 -5.34
N TYR A 18 -24.98 -1.41 -4.89
CA TYR A 18 -24.18 -2.56 -5.27
C TYR A 18 -24.52 -3.87 -4.54
N THR A 19 -25.27 -3.83 -3.43
CA THR A 19 -25.70 -5.08 -2.76
C THR A 19 -26.81 -5.81 -3.51
N GLU A 20 -27.51 -5.12 -4.40
CA GLU A 20 -28.57 -5.71 -5.24
C GLU A 20 -27.99 -6.31 -6.53
N ASP A 21 -27.18 -5.53 -7.25
CA ASP A 21 -26.56 -5.96 -8.51
C ASP A 21 -25.27 -5.18 -8.79
N ARG A 22 -24.13 -5.71 -8.29
CA ARG A 22 -22.81 -5.11 -8.49
C ARG A 22 -22.36 -5.06 -9.95
N ILE A 23 -22.89 -5.95 -10.80
CA ILE A 23 -22.54 -5.99 -12.24
C ILE A 23 -23.18 -4.80 -12.93
N LYS A 24 -24.50 -4.63 -12.78
CA LYS A 24 -25.23 -3.49 -13.34
C LYS A 24 -24.69 -2.16 -12.82
N TRP A 25 -24.47 -2.06 -11.50
CA TRP A 25 -23.86 -0.88 -10.88
C TRP A 25 -22.52 -0.52 -11.53
N ASN A 26 -21.65 -1.49 -11.76
CA ASN A 26 -20.36 -1.24 -12.41
C ASN A 26 -20.51 -0.82 -13.88
N GLN A 27 -21.41 -1.45 -14.63
CA GLN A 27 -21.68 -1.10 -16.04
C GLN A 27 -22.18 0.34 -16.21
N GLU A 28 -23.03 0.81 -15.30
CA GLU A 28 -23.50 2.20 -15.29
C GLU A 28 -22.31 3.17 -15.11
N TRP A 29 -21.39 2.86 -14.19
CA TRP A 29 -20.16 3.65 -14.00
C TRP A 29 -19.23 3.63 -15.21
N GLU A 30 -19.01 2.48 -15.84
CA GLU A 30 -18.15 2.36 -17.03
C GLU A 30 -18.73 3.12 -18.23
N THR A 31 -20.05 3.12 -18.37
CA THR A 31 -20.75 3.92 -19.39
C THR A 31 -20.50 5.41 -19.18
N GLU A 32 -20.60 5.88 -17.94
CA GLU A 32 -20.34 7.28 -17.58
C GLU A 32 -18.87 7.66 -17.80
N ILE A 33 -17.91 6.79 -17.45
CA ILE A 33 -16.48 7.01 -17.72
C ILE A 33 -16.24 7.09 -19.23
N ALA A 34 -16.79 6.17 -20.01
CA ALA A 34 -16.64 6.16 -21.47
C ALA A 34 -17.22 7.42 -22.12
N TRP A 35 -18.38 7.89 -21.64
CA TRP A 35 -18.99 9.13 -22.10
C TRP A 35 -18.12 10.36 -21.78
N ASN A 36 -17.52 10.40 -20.58
CA ASN A 36 -16.61 11.48 -20.21
C ASN A 36 -15.31 11.48 -21.03
N LEU A 37 -14.84 10.31 -21.46
CA LEU A 37 -13.67 10.17 -22.31
C LEU A 37 -13.92 10.53 -23.79
N SER A 38 -15.18 10.55 -24.27
CA SER A 38 -15.49 10.87 -25.67
C SER A 38 -15.32 12.35 -26.02
N GLY A 39 -15.09 13.22 -25.03
CA GLY A 39 -14.96 14.67 -25.23
C GLY A 39 -16.28 15.38 -25.57
N SER A 40 -17.41 14.69 -25.48
CA SER A 40 -18.74 15.23 -25.81
C SER A 40 -19.33 16.09 -24.68
N VAL A 41 -18.69 16.13 -23.52
CA VAL A 41 -19.10 16.90 -22.33
C VAL A 41 -17.91 17.65 -21.74
N PRO A 42 -18.15 18.71 -20.94
CA PRO A 42 -17.11 19.29 -20.09
C PRO A 42 -16.43 18.19 -19.29
N LYS A 43 -15.10 18.20 -19.25
CA LYS A 43 -14.35 17.14 -18.56
C LYS A 43 -14.77 17.15 -17.08
N PRO A 44 -14.97 15.97 -16.44
CA PRO A 44 -15.33 15.90 -15.03
C PRO A 44 -14.43 16.76 -14.14
N ILE A 45 -13.14 16.80 -14.48
CA ILE A 45 -12.18 17.59 -13.74
C ILE A 45 -12.45 19.10 -13.78
N ASP A 46 -12.90 19.63 -14.91
CA ASP A 46 -13.19 21.06 -15.04
C ASP A 46 -14.45 21.43 -14.24
N VAL A 47 -15.45 20.55 -14.24
CA VAL A 47 -16.65 20.70 -13.40
C VAL A 47 -16.25 20.67 -11.92
N LEU A 48 -15.37 19.75 -11.54
CA LEU A 48 -14.91 19.60 -10.16
C LEU A 48 -14.06 20.78 -9.69
N ARG A 49 -13.15 21.28 -10.52
CA ARG A 49 -12.39 22.51 -10.26
C ARG A 49 -13.31 23.72 -10.12
N GLY A 50 -14.29 23.85 -11.02
CA GLY A 50 -15.28 24.93 -10.96
C GLY A 50 -16.12 24.87 -9.68
N ALA A 51 -16.54 23.67 -9.27
CA ALA A 51 -17.21 23.46 -8.00
C ALA A 51 -16.29 23.81 -6.82
N PHE A 52 -15.06 23.33 -6.83
CA PHE A 52 -14.08 23.60 -5.78
C PHE A 52 -13.83 25.10 -5.60
N LEU A 53 -13.65 25.84 -6.70
CA LEU A 53 -13.52 27.30 -6.70
C LEU A 53 -14.73 28.03 -6.13
N TYR A 54 -15.93 27.66 -6.61
CA TYR A 54 -17.17 28.30 -6.17
C TYR A 54 -17.41 28.12 -4.67
N LEU A 55 -16.80 27.10 -4.09
CA LEU A 55 -17.05 26.62 -2.75
C LEU A 55 -15.92 26.91 -1.77
N SER A 56 -14.79 27.49 -2.22
CA SER A 56 -13.62 27.72 -1.39
C SER A 56 -13.51 29.19 -0.97
N THR A 57 -13.93 29.52 0.25
CA THR A 57 -13.45 30.71 0.97
C THR A 57 -12.10 30.43 1.65
N GLU A 58 -11.38 31.47 2.08
CA GLU A 58 -10.08 31.30 2.76
C GLU A 58 -10.12 30.39 4.00
N VAL A 59 -11.18 30.50 4.80
CA VAL A 59 -11.39 29.62 5.97
C VAL A 59 -11.63 28.17 5.53
N GLU A 60 -12.36 27.97 4.43
CA GLU A 60 -12.63 26.64 3.89
C GLU A 60 -11.37 26.01 3.28
N MET A 61 -10.46 26.81 2.71
CA MET A 61 -9.17 26.30 2.21
C MET A 61 -8.32 25.68 3.33
N GLN A 62 -8.34 26.25 4.54
CA GLN A 62 -7.58 25.68 5.67
C GLN A 62 -8.16 24.35 6.16
N ASP A 63 -9.48 24.19 6.10
CA ASP A 63 -10.14 22.92 6.38
C ASP A 63 -9.76 21.87 5.31
N VAL A 64 -9.78 22.25 4.02
CA VAL A 64 -9.35 21.36 2.93
C VAL A 64 -7.88 20.97 3.07
N LEU A 65 -6.98 21.90 3.39
CA LEU A 65 -5.56 21.59 3.61
C LEU A 65 -5.33 20.66 4.81
N ALA A 66 -6.15 20.77 5.86
CA ALA A 66 -6.09 19.85 6.98
C ALA A 66 -6.57 18.44 6.60
N GLU A 67 -7.60 18.34 5.76
CA GLU A 67 -8.09 17.09 5.17
C GLU A 67 -7.06 16.50 4.20
N HIS A 68 -6.49 17.31 3.30
CA HIS A 68 -5.40 16.95 2.39
C HIS A 68 -4.26 16.30 3.16
N ARG A 69 -3.72 16.98 4.17
CA ARG A 69 -2.66 16.46 5.04
C ARG A 69 -3.01 15.10 5.64
N GLU A 70 -4.25 14.93 6.08
CA GLU A 70 -4.71 13.69 6.69
C GLU A 70 -4.77 12.55 5.68
N THR A 71 -5.47 12.78 4.56
CA THR A 71 -5.62 11.84 3.45
C THR A 71 -4.27 11.48 2.84
N TYR A 72 -3.36 12.44 2.72
CA TYR A 72 -1.99 12.24 2.22
C TYR A 72 -1.22 11.28 3.10
N GLY A 73 -1.22 11.54 4.42
CA GLY A 73 -0.54 10.67 5.37
C GLY A 73 -1.19 9.29 5.45
N LEU A 74 -2.52 9.22 5.33
CA LEU A 74 -3.23 7.94 5.25
C LEU A 74 -2.82 7.19 3.98
N LEU A 75 -2.73 7.87 2.84
CA LEU A 75 -2.43 7.24 1.55
C LEU A 75 -1.06 6.58 1.63
N CYS A 76 -0.04 7.32 2.06
CA CYS A 76 1.30 6.76 2.24
C CYS A 76 1.30 5.48 3.09
N ARG A 77 0.58 5.46 4.22
CA ARG A 77 0.45 4.25 5.05
C ARG A 77 -0.28 3.12 4.34
N SER A 78 -1.34 3.44 3.62
CA SER A 78 -2.12 2.47 2.87
C SER A 78 -1.31 1.85 1.72
N LEU A 79 -0.43 2.65 1.08
CA LEU A 79 0.53 2.16 0.09
C LEU A 79 1.54 1.20 0.72
N THR A 80 2.04 1.47 1.92
CA THR A 80 2.88 0.51 2.65
C THR A 80 2.14 -0.79 2.92
N HIS A 81 0.90 -0.73 3.41
CA HIS A 81 0.10 -1.94 3.65
C HIS A 81 -0.19 -2.71 2.37
N LEU A 82 -0.50 -2.00 1.27
CA LEU A 82 -0.69 -2.62 -0.04
C LEU A 82 0.60 -3.29 -0.50
N ALA A 83 1.74 -2.60 -0.46
CA ALA A 83 3.03 -3.15 -0.84
C ALA A 83 3.39 -4.40 0.00
N GLN A 84 3.15 -4.38 1.31
CA GLN A 84 3.30 -5.54 2.18
C GLN A 84 2.38 -6.69 1.75
N ALA A 85 1.09 -6.41 1.53
CA ALA A 85 0.13 -7.43 1.11
C ALA A 85 0.51 -8.05 -0.24
N VAL A 86 0.88 -7.23 -1.23
CA VAL A 86 1.36 -7.68 -2.55
C VAL A 86 2.58 -8.57 -2.40
N THR A 87 3.57 -8.09 -1.66
CA THR A 87 4.82 -8.81 -1.41
C THR A 87 4.57 -10.17 -0.78
N ILE A 88 3.75 -10.24 0.27
CA ILE A 88 3.37 -11.51 0.91
C ILE A 88 2.63 -12.41 -0.07
N CYS A 89 1.67 -11.89 -0.83
CA CYS A 89 0.88 -12.69 -1.77
C CYS A 89 1.73 -13.24 -2.91
N TYR A 90 2.72 -12.48 -3.39
CA TYR A 90 3.67 -12.90 -4.42
C TYR A 90 4.65 -13.95 -3.88
N ALA A 91 5.25 -13.68 -2.72
CA ALA A 91 6.27 -14.55 -2.15
C ALA A 91 5.70 -15.90 -1.70
N THR A 92 4.52 -15.85 -1.10
CA THR A 92 4.00 -16.99 -0.34
C THR A 92 2.85 -17.66 -1.10
N ARG A 93 1.85 -16.93 -1.61
CA ARG A 93 0.57 -17.53 -2.02
C ARG A 93 0.43 -17.88 -3.51
N ASP A 94 1.54 -17.87 -4.25
CA ASP A 94 1.57 -18.08 -5.70
C ASP A 94 0.52 -17.21 -6.44
N PHE A 95 0.32 -15.98 -5.94
CA PHE A 95 -0.79 -15.14 -6.38
C PHE A 95 -0.73 -14.88 -7.90
N LEU A 96 0.46 -14.63 -8.45
CA LEU A 96 0.65 -14.28 -9.85
C LEU A 96 0.13 -15.39 -10.79
N ASN A 97 0.52 -16.64 -10.55
CA ASN A 97 0.13 -17.76 -11.38
C ASN A 97 -1.35 -18.11 -11.21
N ARG A 98 -1.85 -18.07 -9.96
CA ARG A 98 -3.27 -18.27 -9.68
C ARG A 98 -4.15 -17.21 -10.35
N TRP A 99 -3.75 -15.95 -10.32
CA TRP A 99 -4.47 -14.85 -10.95
C TRP A 99 -4.53 -14.99 -12.48
N ARG A 100 -3.38 -15.30 -13.10
CA ARG A 100 -3.29 -15.52 -14.56
C ARG A 100 -4.08 -16.74 -15.02
N SER A 101 -4.06 -17.80 -14.21
CA SER A 101 -4.75 -19.07 -14.51
C SER A 101 -6.25 -19.03 -14.19
N ALA A 102 -6.71 -18.06 -13.39
CA ALA A 102 -8.13 -17.89 -13.10
C ALA A 102 -8.93 -17.64 -14.39
N ALA A 103 -10.18 -18.10 -14.41
CA ALA A 103 -11.10 -17.72 -15.47
C ALA A 103 -11.41 -16.21 -15.42
N ALA A 104 -11.80 -15.62 -16.55
CA ALA A 104 -12.16 -14.20 -16.62
C ALA A 104 -13.27 -13.84 -15.62
N SER A 105 -14.32 -14.67 -15.53
CA SER A 105 -15.43 -14.50 -14.60
C SER A 105 -15.01 -14.51 -13.12
N VAL A 106 -14.01 -15.33 -12.76
CA VAL A 106 -13.47 -15.37 -11.39
C VAL A 106 -12.72 -14.09 -11.07
N ARG A 107 -11.88 -13.59 -11.99
CA ARG A 107 -11.21 -12.29 -11.82
C ARG A 107 -12.21 -11.15 -11.71
N GLU A 108 -13.21 -11.14 -12.59
CA GLU A 108 -14.29 -10.14 -12.60
C GLU A 108 -14.99 -10.05 -11.25
N GLU A 109 -15.40 -11.19 -10.69
CA GLU A 109 -16.03 -11.26 -9.37
C GLU A 109 -15.17 -10.60 -8.29
N HIS A 110 -13.88 -10.93 -8.24
CA HIS A 110 -12.99 -10.37 -7.23
C HIS A 110 -12.70 -8.88 -7.45
N ILE A 111 -12.62 -8.42 -8.71
CA ILE A 111 -12.47 -7.00 -9.05
C ILE A 111 -13.71 -6.21 -8.61
N LEU A 112 -14.90 -6.71 -8.95
CA LEU A 112 -16.16 -6.07 -8.55
C LEU A 112 -16.30 -6.03 -7.03
N GLU A 113 -15.95 -7.11 -6.34
CA GLU A 113 -15.91 -7.13 -4.88
C GLU A 113 -14.92 -6.10 -4.32
N GLY A 114 -13.73 -5.97 -4.91
CA GLY A 114 -12.75 -4.96 -4.51
C GLY A 114 -13.27 -3.53 -4.69
N LEU A 115 -13.95 -3.25 -5.82
CA LEU A 115 -14.59 -1.96 -6.08
C LEU A 115 -15.69 -1.65 -5.07
N VAL A 116 -16.55 -2.64 -4.80
CA VAL A 116 -17.64 -2.56 -3.83
C VAL A 116 -17.11 -2.21 -2.43
N ARG A 117 -16.15 -2.99 -1.93
CA ARG A 117 -15.54 -2.75 -0.60
C ARG A 117 -14.87 -1.39 -0.52
N SER A 118 -14.25 -0.96 -1.61
CA SER A 118 -13.55 0.32 -1.65
C SER A 118 -14.51 1.49 -1.59
N CYS A 119 -15.52 1.49 -2.47
CA CYS A 119 -16.53 2.54 -2.53
C CYS A 119 -17.45 2.54 -1.30
N GLY A 120 -17.63 1.40 -0.64
CA GLY A 120 -18.41 1.32 0.61
C GLY A 120 -17.73 1.96 1.81
N ARG A 121 -16.40 2.07 1.80
CA ARG A 121 -15.61 2.59 2.94
C ARG A 121 -15.18 4.03 2.76
N SER A 122 -14.90 4.43 1.53
CA SER A 122 -14.57 5.80 1.20
C SER A 122 -15.81 6.48 0.63
N HIS A 123 -16.10 7.72 1.03
CA HIS A 123 -17.15 8.54 0.39
C HIS A 123 -16.68 9.01 -1.00
N SER A 124 -15.97 8.14 -1.72
CA SER A 124 -15.11 8.43 -2.86
C SER A 124 -15.60 7.74 -4.13
N GLU A 125 -16.79 7.16 -4.13
CA GLU A 125 -17.39 6.55 -5.32
C GLU A 125 -17.39 7.53 -6.51
N PHE A 126 -17.68 8.80 -6.26
CA PHE A 126 -17.64 9.85 -7.28
C PHE A 126 -16.26 10.00 -7.97
N PHE A 127 -15.15 9.71 -7.27
CA PHE A 127 -13.81 9.78 -7.86
C PHE A 127 -13.54 8.68 -8.89
N ARG A 128 -14.44 7.68 -9.02
CA ARG A 128 -14.38 6.70 -10.12
C ARG A 128 -14.39 7.38 -11.49
N LEU A 129 -15.03 8.54 -11.64
CA LEU A 129 -15.02 9.32 -12.88
C LEU A 129 -13.61 9.74 -13.33
N LEU A 130 -12.65 9.75 -12.41
CA LEU A 130 -11.25 10.09 -12.66
C LEU A 130 -10.36 8.85 -12.79
N CYS A 131 -10.92 7.64 -12.68
CA CYS A 131 -10.17 6.38 -12.57
C CYS A 131 -10.50 5.45 -13.75
N ASP A 132 -10.11 5.81 -14.97
CA ASP A 132 -10.26 4.95 -16.14
C ASP A 132 -9.47 3.63 -16.01
N GLU A 133 -8.47 3.59 -15.12
CA GLU A 133 -7.72 2.38 -14.76
C GLU A 133 -8.53 1.36 -13.97
N LEU A 134 -9.67 1.75 -13.38
CA LEU A 134 -10.51 0.87 -12.55
C LEU A 134 -11.69 0.25 -13.32
N THR A 135 -11.67 0.33 -14.65
CA THR A 135 -12.67 -0.31 -15.50
C THR A 135 -12.35 -1.81 -15.68
N LEU A 136 -13.36 -2.66 -15.78
CA LEU A 136 -13.21 -4.09 -16.07
C LEU A 136 -12.44 -4.33 -17.37
N PRO A 137 -12.69 -3.63 -18.49
CA PRO A 137 -11.87 -3.76 -19.69
C PRO A 137 -10.37 -3.51 -19.43
N PHE A 138 -10.03 -2.48 -18.65
CA PHE A 138 -8.63 -2.17 -18.33
C PHE A 138 -8.00 -3.26 -17.45
N LEU A 139 -8.68 -3.67 -16.37
CA LEU A 139 -8.16 -4.60 -15.37
C LEU A 139 -8.10 -6.05 -15.89
N GLN A 140 -9.04 -6.45 -16.74
CA GLN A 140 -9.10 -7.79 -17.31
C GLN A 140 -8.25 -7.98 -18.58
N ARG A 141 -7.73 -6.91 -19.18
CA ARG A 141 -6.96 -7.00 -20.43
C ARG A 141 -5.83 -8.02 -20.35
N ASP A 142 -5.51 -8.63 -21.48
CA ASP A 142 -4.40 -9.59 -21.63
C ASP A 142 -4.43 -10.67 -20.55
N ARG A 143 -5.62 -11.25 -20.32
CA ARG A 143 -5.87 -12.31 -19.32
C ARG A 143 -5.58 -11.84 -17.88
N GLY A 144 -5.99 -10.62 -17.54
CA GLY A 144 -5.84 -10.04 -16.21
C GLY A 144 -4.49 -9.37 -15.95
N GLN A 145 -3.65 -9.20 -16.98
CA GLN A 145 -2.37 -8.51 -16.87
C GLN A 145 -2.56 -7.02 -16.51
N GLY A 146 -3.65 -6.39 -16.96
CA GLY A 146 -3.93 -5.00 -16.61
C GLY A 146 -4.03 -4.72 -15.10
N PHE A 147 -4.63 -5.64 -14.34
CA PHE A 147 -4.62 -5.58 -12.87
C PHE A 147 -3.20 -5.69 -12.29
N LEU A 148 -2.39 -6.61 -12.80
CA LEU A 148 -1.02 -6.84 -12.32
C LEU A 148 -0.10 -5.65 -12.64
N ASP A 149 -0.26 -5.05 -13.82
CA ASP A 149 0.48 -3.85 -14.22
C ASP A 149 0.12 -2.67 -13.31
N LEU A 150 -1.17 -2.49 -13.01
CA LEU A 150 -1.61 -1.46 -12.08
C LEU A 150 -1.05 -1.70 -10.68
N LEU A 151 -1.08 -2.95 -10.20
CA LEU A 151 -0.52 -3.35 -8.91
C LEU A 151 0.96 -3.05 -8.79
N LYS A 152 1.73 -3.32 -9.85
CA LYS A 152 3.17 -3.03 -9.93
C LYS A 152 3.49 -1.55 -9.75
N ASN A 153 2.59 -0.64 -10.14
CA ASN A 153 2.81 0.78 -9.92
C ASN A 153 2.78 1.16 -8.43
N PHE A 154 2.11 0.38 -7.57
CA PHE A 154 2.02 0.64 -6.14
C PHE A 154 2.95 -0.24 -5.28
N THR A 155 3.85 -1.01 -5.90
CA THR A 155 4.88 -1.73 -5.14
C THR A 155 5.97 -0.77 -4.69
N LEU A 156 6.39 -0.90 -3.44
CA LEU A 156 7.51 -0.15 -2.86
C LEU A 156 8.77 -1.01 -2.84
N ASP A 157 9.91 -0.42 -3.17
CA ASP A 157 11.22 -1.08 -3.04
C ASP A 157 11.54 -1.38 -1.56
N ASP A 158 11.12 -0.48 -0.67
CA ASP A 158 11.18 -0.64 0.79
C ASP A 158 9.81 -0.38 1.42
N PHE A 159 9.14 -1.45 1.84
CA PHE A 159 7.87 -1.39 2.57
C PHE A 159 8.05 -1.51 4.10
N SER A 160 9.29 -1.50 4.61
CA SER A 160 9.56 -1.39 6.05
C SER A 160 9.33 0.04 6.55
N GLN A 161 9.33 1.01 5.63
CA GLN A 161 9.09 2.42 5.92
C GLN A 161 7.83 2.92 5.24
N VAL A 162 7.18 3.88 5.87
CA VAL A 162 6.08 4.62 5.25
C VAL A 162 6.68 5.62 4.25
N PRO A 163 6.31 5.59 2.96
CA PRO A 163 6.84 6.53 1.99
C PRO A 163 6.45 7.96 2.40
N LYS A 164 7.38 8.90 2.19
CA LYS A 164 7.13 10.32 2.50
C LYS A 164 6.20 10.97 1.49
N THR A 165 6.16 10.45 0.28
CA THR A 165 5.33 10.94 -0.83
C THR A 165 4.47 9.80 -1.36
N PRO A 166 3.18 10.03 -1.63
CA PRO A 166 2.32 9.07 -2.29
C PRO A 166 2.81 8.74 -3.69
N ILE A 167 2.33 7.62 -4.20
CA ILE A 167 2.47 7.27 -5.61
C ILE A 167 1.26 7.85 -6.34
N TYR A 168 1.55 8.67 -7.34
CA TYR A 168 0.55 9.20 -8.27
C TYR A 168 0.71 8.50 -9.61
N LEU A 169 -0.40 8.04 -10.17
CA LEU A 169 -0.43 7.55 -11.54
C LEU A 169 -0.67 8.73 -12.48
N GLU A 170 0.03 8.75 -13.60
CA GLU A 170 -0.33 9.65 -14.69
C GLU A 170 -1.79 9.39 -15.09
N SER A 171 -2.51 10.45 -15.44
CA SER A 171 -3.87 10.35 -15.95
C SER A 171 -4.05 11.27 -17.14
N ARG A 172 -4.73 10.73 -18.15
CA ARG A 172 -5.08 11.47 -19.36
C ARG A 172 -6.00 12.65 -19.07
N HIS A 173 -6.72 12.62 -17.94
CA HIS A 173 -7.59 13.71 -17.51
C HIS A 173 -6.82 15.00 -17.20
N TRP A 174 -5.56 14.90 -16.75
CA TRP A 174 -4.75 16.07 -16.35
C TRP A 174 -4.09 16.79 -17.51
N HIS A 175 -3.58 16.04 -18.48
CA HIS A 175 -2.90 16.61 -19.66
C HIS A 175 -3.83 17.39 -20.59
N ALA A 176 -5.15 17.20 -20.41
CA ALA A 176 -6.15 17.85 -21.22
C ALA A 176 -6.57 19.23 -20.66
N ALA A 177 -6.03 19.67 -19.51
CA ALA A 177 -6.31 20.98 -18.96
C ALA A 177 -5.66 22.09 -19.81
N ASP A 178 -6.38 23.18 -20.03
CA ASP A 178 -5.89 24.33 -20.81
C ASP A 178 -4.68 24.98 -20.10
N PRO A 179 -3.47 24.95 -20.69
CA PRO A 179 -2.29 25.55 -20.10
C PRO A 179 -2.36 27.09 -20.06
N SER A 180 -3.35 27.71 -20.72
CA SER A 180 -3.53 29.16 -20.71
C SER A 180 -4.28 29.70 -19.50
N ALA A 181 -4.86 28.83 -18.66
CA ALA A 181 -5.46 29.25 -17.40
C ALA A 181 -4.37 29.74 -16.44
N GLU A 182 -4.45 31.00 -16.00
CA GLU A 182 -3.52 31.52 -14.99
C GLU A 182 -3.51 30.60 -13.76
N PRO A 183 -2.33 30.13 -13.31
CA PRO A 183 -2.22 29.31 -12.11
C PRO A 183 -2.82 30.08 -10.93
N ARG A 184 -3.90 29.54 -10.37
CA ARG A 184 -4.42 29.99 -9.08
C ARG A 184 -4.08 28.90 -8.08
N GLU A 185 -3.59 29.30 -6.91
CA GLU A 185 -3.29 28.38 -5.79
C GLU A 185 -4.47 27.43 -5.49
N VAL A 186 -5.70 27.90 -5.69
CA VAL A 186 -6.92 27.10 -5.50
C VAL A 186 -7.02 25.93 -6.49
N TYR A 187 -6.58 26.10 -7.75
CA TYR A 187 -6.56 25.01 -8.72
C TYR A 187 -5.48 23.98 -8.38
N GLU A 188 -4.31 24.42 -7.92
CA GLU A 188 -3.24 23.52 -7.49
C GLU A 188 -3.69 22.64 -6.32
N LEU A 189 -4.38 23.23 -5.33
CA LEU A 189 -4.97 22.48 -4.22
C LEU A 189 -6.05 21.49 -4.68
N ALA A 190 -6.95 21.93 -5.57
CA ALA A 190 -8.00 21.06 -6.11
C ALA A 190 -7.40 19.86 -6.85
N ASP A 191 -6.40 20.09 -7.70
CA ASP A 191 -5.72 19.05 -8.45
C ASP A 191 -4.96 18.08 -7.55
N ALA A 192 -4.31 18.59 -6.50
CA ALA A 192 -3.65 17.78 -5.51
C ALA A 192 -4.66 16.89 -4.76
N GLU A 193 -5.79 17.45 -4.34
CA GLU A 193 -6.88 16.70 -3.68
C GLU A 193 -7.45 15.60 -4.57
N PHE A 194 -7.75 15.91 -5.83
CA PHE A 194 -8.33 14.96 -6.76
C PHE A 194 -7.35 13.84 -7.14
N ASN A 195 -6.07 14.17 -7.33
CA ASN A 195 -5.02 13.15 -7.52
C ASN A 195 -4.87 12.26 -6.30
N LEU A 196 -4.92 12.85 -5.11
CA LEU A 196 -4.82 12.12 -3.86
C LEU A 196 -5.98 11.15 -3.66
N HIS A 197 -7.22 11.60 -3.87
CA HIS A 197 -8.40 10.74 -3.78
C HIS A 197 -8.45 9.67 -4.87
N ARG A 198 -7.99 9.99 -6.09
CA ARG A 198 -7.84 9.01 -7.17
C ARG A 198 -6.84 7.92 -6.79
N SER A 199 -5.62 8.28 -6.42
CA SER A 199 -4.60 7.31 -6.00
C SER A 199 -5.06 6.49 -4.80
N TRP A 200 -5.78 7.10 -3.86
CA TRP A 200 -6.42 6.41 -2.75
C TRP A 200 -7.41 5.35 -3.22
N LEU A 201 -8.36 5.72 -4.08
CA LEU A 201 -9.38 4.79 -4.57
C LEU A 201 -8.77 3.62 -5.34
N ILE A 202 -7.77 3.91 -6.18
CA ILE A 202 -7.06 2.88 -6.95
C ILE A 202 -6.32 1.92 -6.01
N GLY A 203 -5.44 2.44 -5.15
CA GLY A 203 -4.67 1.60 -4.22
C GLY A 203 -5.57 0.76 -3.30
N PHE A 204 -6.67 1.34 -2.85
CA PHE A 204 -7.61 0.64 -1.98
C PHE A 204 -8.40 -0.45 -2.73
N THR A 205 -8.82 -0.18 -3.98
CA THR A 205 -9.46 -1.19 -4.86
C THR A 205 -8.55 -2.37 -5.12
N LEU A 206 -7.27 -2.11 -5.39
CA LEU A 206 -6.27 -3.16 -5.58
C LEU A 206 -6.11 -4.01 -4.32
N HIS A 207 -6.01 -3.37 -3.15
CA HIS A 207 -5.91 -4.08 -1.87
C HIS A 207 -7.14 -4.94 -1.61
N GLU A 208 -8.35 -4.39 -1.77
CA GLU A 208 -9.58 -5.15 -1.51
C GLU A 208 -9.82 -6.27 -2.52
N THR A 209 -9.40 -6.09 -3.78
CA THR A 209 -9.39 -7.16 -4.78
C THR A 209 -8.48 -8.31 -4.36
N LEU A 210 -7.25 -8.01 -3.90
CA LEU A 210 -6.32 -9.02 -3.38
C LEU A 210 -6.91 -9.77 -2.17
N ARG A 211 -7.50 -9.03 -1.23
CA ARG A 211 -8.15 -9.63 -0.05
C ARG A 211 -9.29 -10.55 -0.45
N SER A 212 -10.16 -10.10 -1.36
CA SER A 212 -11.26 -10.89 -1.91
C SER A 212 -10.75 -12.17 -2.58
N PHE A 213 -9.74 -12.07 -3.45
CA PHE A 213 -9.14 -13.23 -4.15
C PHE A 213 -8.56 -14.28 -3.20
N HIS A 214 -8.10 -13.84 -2.02
CA HIS A 214 -7.59 -14.73 -0.97
C HIS A 214 -8.66 -15.16 0.04
N GLY A 215 -9.94 -14.89 -0.21
CA GLY A 215 -11.05 -15.29 0.67
C GLY A 215 -11.05 -14.54 2.00
N ILE A 216 -10.38 -13.40 2.10
CA ILE A 216 -10.37 -12.58 3.31
C ILE A 216 -11.70 -11.81 3.34
N PRO A 217 -12.54 -12.00 4.38
CA PRO A 217 -13.85 -11.37 4.45
C PRO A 217 -13.73 -9.85 4.57
N ASP A 218 -14.76 -9.16 4.11
CA ASP A 218 -14.86 -7.72 4.32
C ASP A 218 -15.03 -7.42 5.81
N ILE A 219 -14.15 -6.57 6.33
CA ILE A 219 -14.25 -6.07 7.71
C ILE A 219 -14.82 -4.66 7.59
N GLN A 220 -16.09 -4.53 7.91
CA GLN A 220 -16.75 -3.22 7.94
C GLN A 220 -16.15 -2.39 9.08
N PRO A 221 -15.69 -1.15 8.81
CA PRO A 221 -15.16 -0.30 9.86
C PRO A 221 -16.26 -0.01 10.88
N SER A 222 -15.99 -0.33 12.16
CA SER A 222 -16.94 -0.08 13.25
C SER A 222 -16.93 1.36 13.74
N LEU A 223 -15.90 2.13 13.38
CA LEU A 223 -15.69 3.51 13.83
C LEU A 223 -15.38 4.40 12.64
N ARG A 224 -15.96 5.61 12.65
CA ARG A 224 -15.65 6.65 11.68
C ARG A 224 -14.81 7.73 12.35
N GLN A 225 -13.71 8.12 11.71
CA GLN A 225 -12.89 9.20 12.22
C GLN A 225 -13.66 10.52 12.16
N ARG A 226 -13.62 11.28 13.25
CA ARG A 226 -14.14 12.64 13.29
C ARG A 226 -13.24 13.50 12.40
N SER A 227 -13.80 14.06 11.33
CA SER A 227 -13.10 15.04 10.49
C SER A 227 -12.50 16.16 11.35
N SER A 228 -11.27 16.55 10.98
CA SER A 228 -10.47 17.58 11.63
C SER A 228 -11.05 18.99 11.50
N ALA A 229 -12.04 19.18 10.60
CA ALA A 229 -12.74 20.43 10.37
C ALA A 229 -14.11 20.49 11.08
N LYS A 230 -14.55 21.70 11.48
CA LYS A 230 -16.00 21.98 11.64
C LYS A 230 -16.57 22.17 10.23
N SER A 231 -16.51 21.11 9.42
CA SER A 231 -16.57 21.32 7.98
C SER A 231 -17.90 21.96 7.61
N ARG A 232 -17.82 23.11 6.92
CA ARG A 232 -18.93 23.66 6.13
C ARG A 232 -19.09 22.90 4.81
N LEU A 233 -18.24 21.90 4.59
CA LEU A 233 -18.36 20.91 3.52
C LEU A 233 -19.81 20.42 3.31
N PRO A 234 -20.65 20.16 4.35
CA PRO A 234 -22.03 19.77 4.12
C PRO A 234 -22.85 20.83 3.36
N GLN A 235 -22.60 22.13 3.56
CA GLN A 235 -23.27 23.21 2.81
C GLN A 235 -22.74 23.30 1.38
N ILE A 236 -21.42 23.09 1.22
CA ILE A 236 -20.71 23.09 -0.06
C ILE A 236 -21.17 21.92 -0.92
N THR A 237 -21.08 20.71 -0.38
CA THR A 237 -21.60 19.47 -0.95
C THR A 237 -23.09 19.60 -1.21
N GLN A 238 -23.87 20.19 -0.31
CA GLN A 238 -25.29 20.43 -0.57
C GLN A 238 -25.51 21.33 -1.78
N LYS A 239 -24.86 22.50 -1.89
CA LYS A 239 -25.00 23.38 -3.06
C LYS A 239 -24.56 22.70 -4.35
N PHE A 240 -23.47 21.94 -4.31
CA PHE A 240 -23.02 21.15 -5.45
C PHE A 240 -24.04 20.09 -5.85
N LEU A 241 -24.58 19.34 -4.90
CA LEU A 241 -25.62 18.35 -5.14
C LEU A 241 -26.91 19.00 -5.66
N GLU A 242 -27.28 20.17 -5.14
CA GLU A 242 -28.44 20.95 -5.61
C GLU A 242 -28.25 21.40 -7.05
N TYR A 243 -27.03 21.82 -7.39
CA TYR A 243 -26.66 22.19 -8.75
C TYR A 243 -26.66 20.98 -9.70
N ALA A 244 -26.05 19.87 -9.29
CA ALA A 244 -25.88 18.66 -10.11
C ALA A 244 -27.17 17.87 -10.29
N HIS A 245 -27.96 17.70 -9.22
CA HIS A 245 -29.11 16.78 -9.18
C HIS A 245 -30.44 17.48 -8.92
N GLY A 246 -30.43 18.79 -8.68
CA GLY A 246 -31.61 19.56 -8.29
C GLY A 246 -31.92 19.51 -6.78
N PRO A 247 -32.71 20.46 -6.26
CA PRO A 247 -32.89 20.63 -4.81
C PRO A 247 -33.48 19.42 -4.07
N ALA A 248 -34.45 18.73 -4.68
CA ALA A 248 -35.12 17.60 -4.06
C ALA A 248 -34.19 16.39 -3.89
N ALA A 249 -33.45 16.03 -4.95
CA ALA A 249 -32.50 14.93 -4.91
C ALA A 249 -31.33 15.23 -3.96
N ALA A 250 -30.81 16.45 -3.99
CA ALA A 250 -29.75 16.90 -3.09
C ALA A 250 -30.15 16.82 -1.62
N LYS A 251 -31.38 17.24 -1.28
CA LYS A 251 -31.92 17.13 0.09
C LYS A 251 -32.02 15.68 0.54
N GLU A 252 -32.45 14.78 -0.34
CA GLU A 252 -32.54 13.35 -0.03
C GLU A 252 -31.16 12.72 0.17
N MET A 253 -30.20 13.01 -0.72
CA MET A 253 -28.81 12.55 -0.59
C MET A 253 -28.18 13.07 0.71
N HIS A 254 -28.39 14.34 1.05
CA HIS A 254 -27.92 14.92 2.31
C HIS A 254 -28.55 14.21 3.52
N ARG A 255 -29.86 13.95 3.49
CA ARG A 255 -30.57 13.21 4.55
C ARG A 255 -29.98 11.81 4.76
N LYS A 256 -29.75 11.08 3.68
CA LYS A 256 -29.13 9.74 3.72
C LYS A 256 -27.70 9.81 4.28
N SER A 257 -26.88 10.74 3.79
CA SER A 257 -25.52 10.95 4.30
C SER A 257 -25.49 11.27 5.80
N VAL A 258 -26.41 12.12 6.29
CA VAL A 258 -26.54 12.42 7.72
C VAL A 258 -26.98 11.18 8.51
N GLN A 259 -27.88 10.36 7.96
CA GLN A 259 -28.31 9.12 8.61
C GLN A 259 -27.16 8.11 8.72
N GLU A 260 -26.36 7.95 7.66
CA GLU A 260 -25.14 7.14 7.67
C GLU A 260 -24.11 7.66 8.67
N GLN A 261 -23.91 8.98 8.71
CA GLN A 261 -23.02 9.61 9.69
C GLN A 261 -23.47 9.36 11.14
N LYS A 262 -24.77 9.23 11.39
CA LYS A 262 -25.31 8.88 12.72
C LYS A 262 -25.14 7.40 13.06
N ALA A 263 -25.08 6.52 12.06
CA ALA A 263 -24.92 5.09 12.28
C ALA A 263 -23.53 4.72 12.84
N TYR A 264 -22.52 5.56 12.60
CA TYR A 264 -21.15 5.33 13.06
C TYR A 264 -20.70 6.41 14.06
N PRO A 265 -20.27 6.04 15.28
CA PRO A 265 -19.79 7.03 16.24
C PRO A 265 -18.51 7.71 15.71
N LEU A 266 -18.53 9.04 15.69
CA LEU A 266 -17.37 9.85 15.30
C LEU A 266 -16.35 9.89 16.43
N VAL A 267 -15.23 9.18 16.25
CA VAL A 267 -14.13 9.10 17.22
C VAL A 267 -13.00 10.05 16.86
N ALA A 268 -12.40 10.72 17.86
CA ALA A 268 -11.15 11.43 17.65
C ALA A 268 -10.00 10.42 17.42
N VAL A 269 -9.02 10.80 16.61
CA VAL A 269 -7.82 9.98 16.34
C VAL A 269 -6.61 10.80 16.75
N CYS A 270 -5.68 10.19 17.48
CA CYS A 270 -4.47 10.88 17.91
C CYS A 270 -3.59 11.22 16.71
N ASP A 271 -3.20 12.49 16.54
CA ASP A 271 -2.35 12.95 15.44
C ASP A 271 -0.94 12.35 15.42
N ASN A 272 -0.48 11.83 16.58
CA ASN A 272 0.80 11.15 16.72
C ASN A 272 0.64 9.62 16.55
N CYS A 273 0.06 8.92 17.52
CA CYS A 273 0.05 7.44 17.49
C CYS A 273 -1.12 6.83 16.72
N ARG A 274 -2.03 7.64 16.16
CA ARG A 274 -3.25 7.20 15.44
C ARG A 274 -4.19 6.31 16.27
N LYS A 275 -4.03 6.27 17.59
CA LYS A 275 -4.98 5.60 18.48
C LYS A 275 -6.35 6.24 18.35
N HIS A 276 -7.40 5.43 18.27
CA HIS A 276 -8.80 5.89 18.28
C HIS A 276 -9.25 6.20 19.71
N GLU A 277 -10.02 7.27 19.87
CA GLU A 277 -10.71 7.60 21.12
C GLU A 277 -11.79 6.55 21.37
N THR A 278 -11.70 5.86 22.51
CA THR A 278 -12.70 4.87 22.90
C THR A 278 -13.95 5.60 23.40
N PRO A 279 -15.15 5.32 22.85
CA PRO A 279 -16.39 5.88 23.37
C PRO A 279 -16.55 5.60 24.87
N GLY A 280 -16.84 6.64 25.65
CA GLY A 280 -16.99 6.53 27.12
C GLY A 280 -15.69 6.61 27.93
N ALA A 281 -14.51 6.56 27.29
CA ALA A 281 -13.23 6.77 27.96
C ALA A 281 -12.87 8.26 28.12
N GLN A 282 -11.70 8.53 28.70
CA GLN A 282 -11.16 9.88 28.79
C GLN A 282 -11.00 10.49 27.39
N ARG A 283 -11.58 11.68 27.19
CA ARG A 283 -11.47 12.39 25.91
C ARG A 283 -10.03 12.77 25.60
N PHE A 284 -9.68 12.72 24.31
CA PHE A 284 -8.36 13.16 23.87
C PHE A 284 -8.17 14.66 24.09
N MET A 285 -6.93 15.05 24.42
CA MET A 285 -6.58 16.46 24.53
C MET A 285 -6.57 17.10 23.15
N ARG A 286 -6.84 18.42 23.11
CA ARG A 286 -6.84 19.20 21.86
C ARG A 286 -5.82 20.33 21.92
N CYS A 287 -5.21 20.64 20.78
CA CYS A 287 -4.33 21.81 20.68
C CYS A 287 -5.16 23.10 20.62
N LYS A 288 -5.17 23.88 21.71
CA LYS A 288 -5.94 25.14 21.84
C LYS A 288 -5.60 26.17 20.74
N PRO A 289 -4.32 26.48 20.43
CA PRO A 289 -4.00 27.40 19.34
C PRO A 289 -4.50 26.96 17.97
N CYS A 290 -4.46 25.65 17.65
CA CYS A 290 -4.95 25.18 16.34
C CYS A 290 -6.46 25.34 16.19
N ILE A 291 -7.23 25.00 17.24
CA ILE A 291 -8.69 25.09 17.16
C ILE A 291 -9.17 26.54 17.23
N GLU A 292 -8.50 27.42 17.97
CA GLU A 292 -8.92 28.82 18.13
C GLU A 292 -8.45 29.71 16.98
N ASN A 293 -7.22 29.54 16.48
CA ASN A 293 -6.66 30.45 15.48
C ASN A 293 -7.01 30.07 14.05
N VAL A 294 -7.12 28.77 13.76
CA VAL A 294 -7.27 28.26 12.37
C VAL A 294 -8.30 27.13 12.24
N ALA A 295 -9.19 26.99 13.23
CA ALA A 295 -10.26 25.98 13.28
C ALA A 295 -9.84 24.49 13.13
N ARG A 296 -8.54 24.19 13.05
CA ARG A 296 -8.00 22.85 12.85
C ARG A 296 -8.03 22.03 14.14
N ARG A 297 -8.67 20.86 14.10
CA ARG A 297 -8.72 19.94 15.24
C ARG A 297 -7.52 19.01 15.21
N VAL A 298 -6.67 19.15 16.23
CA VAL A 298 -5.53 18.26 16.47
C VAL A 298 -5.72 17.60 17.82
N TYR A 299 -5.72 16.27 17.85
CA TYR A 299 -6.04 15.47 19.03
C TYR A 299 -4.83 14.65 19.51
N TYR A 300 -4.70 14.51 20.83
CA TYR A 300 -3.65 13.71 21.45
C TYR A 300 -4.21 12.82 22.56
N CYS A 301 -3.88 11.53 22.52
CA CYS A 301 -4.29 10.59 23.56
C CYS A 301 -3.47 10.74 24.86
N SER A 302 -2.32 11.42 24.83
CA SER A 302 -1.45 11.63 26.00
C SER A 302 -0.54 12.85 25.82
N ARG A 303 -0.02 13.40 26.93
CA ARG A 303 0.92 14.54 26.89
C ARG A 303 2.24 14.15 26.23
N GLN A 304 2.62 12.87 26.32
CA GLN A 304 3.78 12.32 25.64
C GLN A 304 3.61 12.41 24.11
N CYS A 305 2.49 11.92 23.57
CA CYS A 305 2.20 12.01 22.14
C CYS A 305 2.18 13.46 21.63
N GLN A 306 1.64 14.40 22.43
CA GLN A 306 1.69 15.82 22.09
C GLN A 306 3.13 16.34 22.04
N ARG A 307 3.98 16.00 23.03
CA ARG A 307 5.38 16.44 23.08
C ARG A 307 6.21 15.88 21.95
N GLU A 308 6.01 14.61 21.59
CA GLU A 308 6.68 13.96 20.46
C GLU A 308 6.29 14.66 19.15
N ASP A 309 4.99 14.78 18.86
CA ASP A 309 4.53 15.42 17.63
C ASP A 309 4.94 16.90 17.57
N TRP A 310 4.96 17.60 18.71
CA TRP A 310 5.46 18.97 18.82
C TRP A 310 6.90 19.11 18.32
N LYS A 311 7.79 18.20 18.72
CA LYS A 311 9.20 18.22 18.33
C LYS A 311 9.40 18.04 16.84
N PHE A 312 8.61 17.17 16.20
CA PHE A 312 8.86 16.75 14.82
C PHE A 312 8.05 17.50 13.76
N ARG A 313 6.79 17.84 14.03
CA ARG A 313 5.88 18.38 13.00
C ARG A 313 5.03 19.53 13.50
N HIS A 314 4.36 19.34 14.63
CA HIS A 314 3.27 20.22 15.01
C HIS A 314 3.72 21.65 15.31
N LYS A 315 4.94 21.85 15.86
CA LYS A 315 5.48 23.20 16.11
C LYS A 315 5.51 24.08 14.85
N ARG A 316 5.73 23.49 13.67
CA ARG A 316 5.80 24.23 12.40
C ARG A 316 4.45 24.86 12.04
N ILE A 317 3.38 24.10 12.24
CA ILE A 317 2.01 24.44 11.81
C ILE A 317 1.11 24.97 12.93
N CYS A 318 1.48 24.83 14.21
CA CYS A 318 0.62 25.12 15.35
C CYS A 318 0.04 26.55 15.32
N GLY A 319 -1.30 26.65 15.24
CA GLY A 319 -2.01 27.93 15.24
C GLY A 319 -1.73 28.83 14.03
N LYS A 320 -1.15 28.28 12.95
CA LYS A 320 -0.85 28.98 11.70
C LYS A 320 -1.65 28.41 10.54
N ALA A 321 -1.96 29.29 9.58
CA ALA A 321 -2.42 28.87 8.27
C ALA A 321 -1.35 28.00 7.61
N MET A 322 -1.78 26.98 6.91
CA MET A 322 -0.93 26.02 6.22
C MET A 322 -0.96 26.33 4.72
N THR A 323 0.13 26.04 4.04
CA THR A 323 0.20 25.95 2.58
C THR A 323 0.05 24.49 2.12
N LEU A 324 -0.22 24.24 0.83
CA LEU A 324 -0.26 22.88 0.28
C LEU A 324 1.04 22.13 0.59
N LYS A 325 2.20 22.74 0.33
CA LYS A 325 3.51 22.17 0.63
C LYS A 325 3.70 21.81 2.11
N GLU A 326 3.29 22.68 3.03
CA GLU A 326 3.36 22.38 4.48
C GLU A 326 2.41 21.25 4.89
N SER A 327 1.27 21.12 4.20
CA SER A 327 0.32 20.04 4.41
C SER A 327 0.93 18.68 4.04
N GLU A 328 1.62 18.59 2.91
CA GLU A 328 2.32 17.39 2.45
C GLU A 328 3.53 17.06 3.36
N GLU A 329 4.39 18.05 3.62
CA GLU A 329 5.61 17.87 4.43
C GLU A 329 5.32 17.45 5.88
N THR A 330 4.12 17.77 6.40
CA THR A 330 3.74 17.43 7.78
C THR A 330 2.72 16.29 7.86
N ALA A 331 2.30 15.70 6.74
CA ALA A 331 1.33 14.60 6.67
C ALA A 331 1.85 13.31 7.28
N CYS A 332 3.06 12.92 6.87
CA CYS A 332 3.72 11.71 7.36
C CYS A 332 4.47 12.00 8.67
N ILE A 333 4.33 11.08 9.63
CA ILE A 333 5.15 11.09 10.84
C ILE A 333 6.48 10.50 10.43
N SER A 334 7.53 11.30 10.41
CA SER A 334 8.88 10.73 10.45
C SER A 334 8.91 9.84 11.68
N PRO A 335 9.19 8.53 11.53
CA PRO A 335 9.35 7.65 12.68
C PRO A 335 10.26 8.40 13.65
N THR A 336 9.78 8.64 14.87
CA THR A 336 10.68 9.11 15.92
C THR A 336 11.81 8.10 15.88
N PRO A 337 13.09 8.49 15.67
CA PRO A 337 14.18 7.55 15.75
C PRO A 337 14.00 6.87 17.09
N ALA A 338 13.55 5.61 17.06
CA ALA A 338 13.13 4.91 18.25
C ALA A 338 14.30 5.09 19.22
N THR A 339 14.03 5.63 20.41
CA THR A 339 15.03 5.87 21.46
C THR A 339 16.05 4.75 21.36
N PRO A 340 17.32 5.00 20.98
CA PRO A 340 18.19 4.04 20.31
C PRO A 340 18.15 2.72 21.06
N SER A 341 17.23 1.88 20.64
CA SER A 341 16.97 0.60 21.27
C SER A 341 17.96 -0.29 20.59
N ALA A 342 19.24 -0.13 20.99
CA ALA A 342 20.43 -0.70 20.37
C ALA A 342 20.16 -1.01 18.91
N THR A 343 20.03 0.03 18.07
CA THR A 343 19.62 -0.07 16.65
C THR A 343 20.31 -1.27 16.04
N LEU A 344 19.56 -2.36 15.88
CA LEU A 344 20.02 -3.51 15.13
C LEU A 344 20.22 -2.98 13.73
N THR A 345 21.48 -2.78 13.36
CA THR A 345 21.86 -2.44 12.00
C THR A 345 21.17 -3.46 11.10
N PRO A 346 20.45 -3.02 10.05
CA PRO A 346 19.82 -3.93 9.11
C PRO A 346 20.85 -4.97 8.69
N LYS A 347 20.51 -6.25 8.78
CA LYS A 347 21.46 -7.33 8.50
C LYS A 347 21.90 -7.30 7.04
N ILE A 348 21.01 -6.83 6.17
CA ILE A 348 21.19 -6.77 4.72
C ILE A 348 21.25 -5.32 4.28
N SER A 349 22.33 -4.94 3.62
CA SER A 349 22.51 -3.60 3.04
C SER A 349 21.45 -3.29 1.97
N PRO A 350 21.22 -2.02 1.61
CA PRO A 350 20.40 -1.64 0.46
C PRO A 350 20.92 -2.25 -0.86
N PRO A 351 20.07 -2.38 -1.90
CA PRO A 351 20.53 -2.75 -3.23
C PRO A 351 21.58 -1.77 -3.77
N ILE A 352 22.53 -2.27 -4.55
CA ILE A 352 23.60 -1.47 -5.18
C ILE A 352 23.58 -1.61 -6.70
N ASN A 353 24.24 -0.69 -7.41
CA ASN A 353 24.38 -0.69 -8.87
C ASN A 353 23.06 -0.77 -9.66
N GLY A 354 21.98 -0.19 -9.12
CA GLY A 354 20.68 -0.18 -9.76
C GLY A 354 19.92 -1.51 -9.73
N PHE A 355 20.42 -2.51 -9.00
CA PHE A 355 19.68 -3.75 -8.77
C PHE A 355 18.33 -3.47 -8.10
N LYS A 356 17.26 -4.04 -8.67
CA LYS A 356 15.91 -3.93 -8.11
C LYS A 356 15.49 -5.27 -7.54
N ARG A 357 15.16 -5.30 -6.26
CA ARG A 357 14.64 -6.50 -5.60
C ARG A 357 13.25 -6.82 -6.15
N SER A 358 13.00 -8.10 -6.43
CA SER A 358 11.62 -8.54 -6.65
C SER A 358 10.82 -8.39 -5.34
N PRO A 359 9.48 -8.38 -5.40
CA PRO A 359 8.65 -8.41 -4.19
C PRO A 359 9.01 -9.59 -3.28
N ALA A 360 9.24 -10.79 -3.84
CA ALA A 360 9.62 -11.96 -3.06
C ALA A 360 10.97 -11.78 -2.34
N LEU A 361 11.96 -11.18 -3.01
CA LEU A 361 13.26 -10.90 -2.41
C LEU A 361 13.18 -9.81 -1.33
N ALA A 362 12.35 -8.79 -1.53
CA ALA A 362 12.10 -7.77 -0.51
C ALA A 362 11.40 -8.37 0.72
N TYR A 363 10.49 -9.34 0.53
CA TYR A 363 9.91 -10.13 1.64
C TYR A 363 10.99 -10.86 2.44
N GLN A 364 11.88 -11.55 1.74
CA GLN A 364 12.95 -12.33 2.34
C GLN A 364 13.88 -11.44 3.18
N VAL A 365 14.26 -10.27 2.66
CA VAL A 365 15.06 -9.29 3.40
C VAL A 365 14.32 -8.80 4.65
N ASN A 366 13.02 -8.50 4.56
CA ASN A 366 12.23 -8.07 5.71
C ASN A 366 12.19 -9.15 6.79
N LEU A 367 11.91 -10.40 6.42
CA LEU A 367 11.90 -11.52 7.35
C LEU A 367 13.26 -11.72 8.04
N LEU A 368 14.37 -11.56 7.31
CA LEU A 368 15.71 -11.66 7.89
C LEU A 368 16.00 -10.52 8.89
N ASN A 369 15.55 -9.30 8.59
CA ASN A 369 15.70 -8.15 9.48
C ASN A 369 14.84 -8.27 10.76
N GLU A 370 13.66 -8.86 10.66
CA GLU A 370 12.80 -9.14 11.83
C GLU A 370 13.37 -10.24 12.74
N ASN A 371 14.19 -11.15 12.19
CA ASN A 371 14.72 -12.32 12.90
C ASN A 371 16.23 -12.21 13.20
N ILE A 372 16.79 -10.99 13.29
CA ILE A 372 18.22 -10.74 13.53
C ILE A 372 18.71 -11.42 14.81
N THR A 373 17.94 -11.33 15.89
CA THR A 373 18.33 -11.84 17.22
C THR A 373 18.37 -13.35 17.31
N ALA A 374 17.69 -14.06 16.40
CA ALA A 374 17.64 -15.52 16.37
C ALA A 374 18.85 -16.17 15.68
N GLY A 375 19.78 -15.37 15.12
CA GLY A 375 20.91 -15.90 14.36
C GLY A 375 20.52 -16.52 13.01
N THR A 376 19.30 -16.26 12.52
CA THR A 376 18.75 -16.83 11.28
C THR A 376 19.56 -16.37 10.07
N ASP A 377 20.07 -17.29 9.27
CA ASP A 377 20.88 -17.00 8.09
C ASP A 377 20.05 -16.88 6.81
N TYR A 378 18.97 -17.65 6.71
CA TYR A 378 18.04 -17.58 5.59
C TYR A 378 16.66 -18.09 6.04
N ILE A 379 15.60 -17.73 5.31
CA ILE A 379 14.24 -18.19 5.60
C ILE A 379 13.67 -18.89 4.38
N LEU A 380 13.21 -20.11 4.55
CA LEU A 380 12.58 -20.90 3.50
C LEU A 380 11.07 -20.91 3.70
N ILE A 381 10.32 -20.75 2.61
CA ILE A 381 8.86 -20.70 2.60
C ILE A 381 8.37 -21.74 1.62
N THR A 382 7.73 -22.77 2.15
CA THR A 382 7.20 -23.86 1.33
C THR A 382 5.95 -23.46 0.57
N ARG A 383 5.58 -24.24 -0.44
CA ARG A 383 4.28 -24.14 -1.13
C ARG A 383 3.09 -24.18 -0.15
N THR A 384 3.23 -24.90 0.96
CA THR A 384 2.22 -24.98 2.04
C THR A 384 2.22 -23.79 3.01
N GLN A 385 3.00 -22.73 2.73
CA GLN A 385 3.14 -21.53 3.55
C GLN A 385 3.84 -21.75 4.90
N ARG A 386 4.50 -22.90 5.09
CA ARG A 386 5.33 -23.12 6.28
C ARG A 386 6.63 -22.35 6.14
N VAL A 387 7.02 -21.69 7.23
CA VAL A 387 8.22 -20.84 7.31
C VAL A 387 9.28 -21.59 8.11
N PHE A 388 10.41 -21.89 7.48
CA PHE A 388 11.55 -22.55 8.08
C PHE A 388 12.71 -21.56 8.24
N ARG A 389 13.31 -21.54 9.42
CA ARG A 389 14.49 -20.72 9.69
C ARG A 389 15.73 -21.58 9.49
N LEU A 390 16.58 -21.16 8.56
CA LEU A 390 17.88 -21.78 8.31
C LEU A 390 18.92 -21.12 9.20
N LYS A 391 19.69 -21.95 9.91
CA LYS A 391 20.91 -21.54 10.59
C LYS A 391 22.03 -22.45 10.13
N VAL A 392 23.12 -21.85 9.67
CA VAL A 392 24.35 -22.61 9.38
C VAL A 392 25.11 -22.70 10.70
N ASP A 393 25.48 -23.90 11.14
CA ASP A 393 26.12 -24.06 12.46
C ASP A 393 27.63 -23.87 12.38
N ASP A 394 28.29 -24.47 11.39
CA ASP A 394 29.73 -24.31 11.15
C ASP A 394 30.07 -22.86 10.79
N ASP A 395 31.07 -22.28 11.46
CA ASP A 395 31.39 -20.85 11.33
C ASP A 395 32.01 -20.49 9.98
N ASN A 396 32.75 -21.40 9.34
CA ASN A 396 33.33 -21.17 8.03
C ASN A 396 32.26 -21.28 6.94
N GLU A 397 31.43 -22.32 6.97
CA GLU A 397 30.28 -22.46 6.08
C GLU A 397 29.30 -21.29 6.25
N LYS A 398 29.05 -20.84 7.49
CA LYS A 398 28.20 -19.69 7.81
C LYS A 398 28.74 -18.40 7.22
N ARG A 399 30.04 -18.16 7.34
CA ARG A 399 30.71 -16.98 6.75
C ARG A 399 30.56 -16.99 5.23
N ALA A 400 30.90 -18.12 4.60
CA ALA A 400 30.76 -18.33 3.16
C ALA A 400 29.31 -18.07 2.69
N PHE A 401 28.35 -18.70 3.35
CA PHE A 401 26.93 -18.55 3.04
C PHE A 401 26.48 -17.10 3.14
N ARG A 402 26.86 -16.39 4.20
CA ARG A 402 26.51 -14.97 4.39
C ARG A 402 27.11 -14.08 3.31
N THR A 403 28.36 -14.34 2.90
CA THR A 403 28.98 -13.59 1.79
C THR A 403 28.16 -13.73 0.51
N PHE A 404 27.79 -14.95 0.11
CA PHE A 404 26.96 -15.15 -1.09
C PHE A 404 25.55 -14.60 -0.92
N ARG A 405 24.95 -14.80 0.24
CA ARG A 405 23.63 -14.23 0.55
C ARG A 405 23.64 -12.72 0.42
N ASP A 406 24.62 -12.04 1.01
CA ASP A 406 24.66 -10.58 1.02
C ASP A 406 24.96 -10.04 -0.39
N ALA A 407 25.84 -10.69 -1.15
CA ALA A 407 26.04 -10.38 -2.56
C ALA A 407 24.74 -10.55 -3.35
N ALA A 408 24.10 -11.71 -3.31
CA ALA A 408 22.85 -11.97 -4.02
C ALA A 408 21.74 -10.96 -3.64
N LEU A 409 21.54 -10.68 -2.35
CA LEU A 409 20.49 -9.76 -1.87
C LEU A 409 20.75 -8.29 -2.21
N THR A 410 22.00 -7.91 -2.50
CA THR A 410 22.39 -6.51 -2.78
C THR A 410 22.66 -6.23 -4.24
N THR A 411 23.20 -7.19 -5.00
CA THR A 411 23.57 -7.04 -6.42
C THR A 411 22.72 -7.88 -7.36
N GLY A 412 22.06 -8.93 -6.87
CA GLY A 412 21.42 -9.93 -7.72
C GLY A 412 22.39 -10.85 -8.46
N ASP A 413 23.65 -10.96 -8.00
CA ASP A 413 24.68 -11.78 -8.65
C ASP A 413 24.25 -13.25 -8.81
N GLU A 414 24.09 -13.70 -10.06
CA GLU A 414 23.58 -15.04 -10.38
C GLU A 414 24.46 -16.16 -9.82
N SER A 415 25.78 -15.95 -9.76
CA SER A 415 26.72 -16.92 -9.20
C SER A 415 26.51 -17.11 -7.70
N SER A 416 26.31 -16.00 -6.97
CA SER A 416 25.97 -16.00 -5.55
C SER A 416 24.61 -16.63 -5.29
N VAL A 417 23.60 -16.37 -6.13
CA VAL A 417 22.29 -17.04 -6.04
C VAL A 417 22.42 -18.55 -6.22
N ALA A 418 23.20 -19.00 -7.22
CA ALA A 418 23.45 -20.42 -7.43
C ALA A 418 24.20 -21.05 -6.25
N ALA A 419 25.16 -20.35 -5.66
CA ALA A 419 25.84 -20.82 -4.45
C ALA A 419 24.84 -20.99 -3.29
N ILE A 420 23.96 -20.03 -3.04
CA ILE A 420 22.88 -20.15 -2.05
C ILE A 420 22.02 -21.39 -2.36
N GLY A 421 21.61 -21.57 -3.62
CA GLY A 421 20.87 -22.75 -4.06
C GLY A 421 21.57 -24.07 -3.70
N GLN A 422 22.89 -24.16 -3.89
CA GLN A 422 23.67 -25.33 -3.49
C GLN A 422 23.68 -25.56 -1.97
N PHE A 423 23.83 -24.50 -1.18
CA PHE A 423 23.75 -24.59 0.29
C PHE A 423 22.39 -25.10 0.77
N LEU A 424 21.30 -24.63 0.16
CA LEU A 424 19.94 -24.97 0.57
C LEU A 424 19.55 -26.42 0.26
N VAL A 425 20.18 -27.03 -0.76
CA VAL A 425 19.82 -28.38 -1.26
C VAL A 425 20.84 -29.46 -0.87
N LYS A 426 21.93 -29.08 -0.19
CA LYS A 426 22.96 -30.01 0.29
C LYS A 426 22.32 -31.03 1.27
N PRO A 427 22.60 -32.34 1.13
CA PRO A 427 22.08 -33.33 2.07
C PRO A 427 22.57 -33.02 3.50
N PRO A 428 21.76 -33.30 4.55
CA PRO A 428 22.05 -32.95 5.95
C PRO A 428 23.22 -33.73 6.61
N GLY A 429 24.24 -34.15 5.85
CA GLY A 429 25.53 -34.60 6.37
C GLY A 429 26.56 -33.47 6.56
N GLY A 430 26.21 -32.23 6.22
CA GLY A 430 26.96 -30.99 6.50
C GLY A 430 26.18 -30.11 7.47
N ALA A 431 26.87 -29.22 8.19
CA ALA A 431 26.46 -28.54 9.43
C ALA A 431 25.31 -27.50 9.29
N VAL A 432 24.16 -27.90 8.76
CA VAL A 432 22.99 -27.04 8.58
C VAL A 432 21.85 -27.52 9.46
N ALA A 433 21.49 -26.74 10.49
CA ALA A 433 20.32 -26.98 11.30
C ALA A 433 19.14 -26.14 10.81
N MET A 434 18.03 -26.79 10.50
CA MET A 434 16.73 -26.13 10.29
C MET A 434 15.89 -26.27 11.56
N PHE A 435 15.26 -25.17 11.97
CA PHE A 435 14.36 -25.15 13.10
C PHE A 435 12.95 -24.78 12.64
N ASP A 436 11.97 -25.54 13.10
CA ASP A 436 10.57 -25.15 13.00
C ASP A 436 10.23 -24.09 14.06
N SER A 437 9.09 -23.42 13.92
CA SER A 437 8.56 -22.34 14.77
C SER A 437 8.71 -22.57 16.32
N PRO A 438 8.57 -21.54 17.20
CA PRO A 438 9.25 -21.44 18.52
C PRO A 438 8.79 -22.41 19.63
N THR A 439 8.11 -23.52 19.32
CA THR A 439 7.57 -24.46 20.30
C THR A 439 8.09 -25.91 20.19
N ALA A 440 9.06 -26.23 19.33
CA ALA A 440 9.56 -27.61 19.25
C ALA A 440 11.08 -27.70 19.16
N ALA A 441 11.68 -28.22 20.23
CA ALA A 441 12.97 -28.89 20.15
C ALA A 441 12.75 -30.21 19.40
N LEU A 442 13.24 -30.32 18.17
CA LEU A 442 13.65 -31.57 17.49
C LEU A 442 14.25 -31.19 16.13
N GLY A 443 15.58 -31.24 16.04
CA GLY A 443 16.31 -31.14 14.77
C GLY A 443 16.21 -32.45 14.01
N GLY A 444 15.58 -32.42 12.84
CA GLY A 444 15.46 -33.54 11.91
C GLY A 444 15.83 -33.13 10.48
N PRO A 445 16.21 -34.09 9.61
CA PRO A 445 16.63 -33.84 8.23
C PRO A 445 15.60 -33.07 7.37
N ILE A 446 16.05 -32.42 6.29
CA ILE A 446 15.22 -31.70 5.29
C ILE A 446 14.03 -32.55 4.80
N VAL A 447 14.25 -33.87 4.62
CA VAL A 447 13.22 -34.84 4.22
C VAL A 447 12.13 -35.01 5.28
N GLN A 448 12.42 -34.83 6.57
CA GLN A 448 11.42 -34.88 7.64
C GLN A 448 10.57 -33.61 7.74
N LEU A 449 11.05 -32.48 7.19
CA LEU A 449 10.32 -31.20 7.20
C LEU A 449 9.37 -31.05 6.00
N GLY A 450 9.37 -32.02 5.08
CA GLY A 450 8.51 -32.03 3.89
C GLY A 450 8.91 -30.99 2.84
N MET A 451 10.15 -30.48 2.89
CA MET A 451 10.70 -29.62 1.85
C MET A 451 11.44 -30.46 0.81
N ASP A 452 11.06 -30.32 -0.46
CA ASP A 452 11.84 -30.90 -1.55
C ASP A 452 12.88 -29.89 -2.09
N LYS A 453 13.82 -30.39 -2.90
CA LYS A 453 14.83 -29.56 -3.59
C LYS A 453 14.18 -28.47 -4.45
N GLN A 454 13.02 -28.76 -5.01
CA GLN A 454 12.31 -27.88 -5.93
C GLN A 454 11.70 -26.69 -5.19
N ASP A 455 11.23 -26.85 -3.95
CA ASP A 455 10.69 -25.75 -3.14
C ASP A 455 11.72 -24.63 -2.94
N ALA A 456 12.98 -25.00 -2.66
CA ALA A 456 14.06 -24.04 -2.49
C ALA A 456 14.38 -23.30 -3.80
N PHE A 457 14.43 -24.02 -4.92
CA PHE A 457 14.67 -23.42 -6.23
C PHE A 457 13.52 -22.55 -6.70
N ASP A 458 12.27 -22.99 -6.52
CA ASP A 458 11.09 -22.20 -6.85
C ASP A 458 11.07 -20.89 -6.04
N GLN A 459 11.49 -20.93 -4.77
CA GLN A 459 11.61 -19.72 -3.97
C GLN A 459 12.69 -18.79 -4.53
N LEU A 460 13.89 -19.29 -4.80
CA LEU A 460 14.97 -18.48 -5.38
C LEU A 460 14.59 -17.93 -6.76
N GLU A 461 13.89 -18.69 -7.60
CA GLU A 461 13.39 -18.22 -8.89
C GLU A 461 12.36 -17.10 -8.73
N ARG A 462 11.44 -17.19 -7.76
CA ARG A 462 10.53 -16.07 -7.43
C ARG A 462 11.30 -14.83 -6.94
N GLU A 463 12.35 -15.05 -6.17
CA GLU A 463 13.19 -14.00 -5.60
C GLU A 463 14.03 -13.28 -6.67
N TYR A 464 14.61 -14.00 -7.63
CA TYR A 464 15.61 -13.46 -8.55
C TYR A 464 15.15 -13.39 -10.02
N GLY A 465 14.06 -14.07 -10.38
CA GLY A 465 13.42 -13.97 -11.70
C GLY A 465 14.12 -14.75 -12.83
N PHE A 466 14.94 -15.75 -12.51
CA PHE A 466 15.59 -16.63 -13.48
C PHE A 466 15.61 -18.09 -13.01
N ASP A 467 15.88 -19.03 -13.92
CA ASP A 467 15.94 -20.47 -13.64
C ASP A 467 17.18 -20.81 -12.80
N VAL A 468 17.00 -20.78 -11.48
CA VAL A 468 18.07 -21.04 -10.50
C VAL A 468 18.53 -22.49 -10.56
N ALA A 469 17.64 -23.44 -10.88
CA ALA A 469 17.99 -24.84 -10.97
C ALA A 469 19.00 -25.09 -12.11
N ALA A 470 18.78 -24.46 -13.28
CA ALA A 470 19.71 -24.51 -14.40
C ALA A 470 21.05 -23.83 -14.09
N THR A 471 21.04 -22.71 -13.38
CA THR A 471 22.27 -22.02 -12.96
C THR A 471 23.08 -22.86 -11.97
N VAL A 472 22.41 -23.48 -10.99
CA VAL A 472 23.02 -24.43 -10.04
C VAL A 472 23.65 -25.62 -10.77
N ALA A 473 22.91 -26.25 -11.69
CA ALA A 473 23.43 -27.38 -12.48
C ALA A 473 24.64 -26.99 -13.36
N THR A 474 24.67 -25.75 -13.85
CA THR A 474 25.80 -25.21 -14.61
C THR A 474 27.03 -24.99 -13.71
N LEU A 475 26.82 -24.47 -12.50
CA LEU A 475 27.87 -24.32 -11.50
C LEU A 475 28.43 -25.69 -11.05
N GLU A 476 27.56 -26.69 -10.84
CA GLU A 476 27.94 -28.06 -10.50
C GLU A 476 28.76 -28.74 -11.61
N ARG A 477 28.41 -28.53 -12.89
CA ARG A 477 29.21 -29.05 -14.02
C ARG A 477 30.60 -28.43 -14.09
N ARG A 478 30.73 -27.13 -13.81
CA ARG A 478 32.04 -26.44 -13.73
C ARG A 478 32.89 -26.97 -12.59
N ARG A 479 32.27 -27.52 -11.54
CA ARG A 479 32.96 -28.12 -10.39
C ARG A 479 33.70 -29.41 -10.73
N GLY A 480 33.47 -30.05 -11.87
CA GLY A 480 33.96 -31.38 -12.25
C GLY A 480 35.49 -31.55 -12.33
N ASN A 481 36.19 -31.36 -11.20
CA ASN A 481 37.53 -31.81 -10.76
C ASN A 481 38.12 -30.98 -9.57
N GLY A 482 37.37 -30.09 -8.88
CA GLY A 482 37.91 -29.31 -7.75
C GLY A 482 36.92 -28.34 -7.07
N LEU A 483 37.40 -27.55 -6.10
CA LEU A 483 36.65 -26.42 -5.51
C LEU A 483 36.37 -25.37 -6.61
N THR A 484 35.22 -24.72 -6.57
CA THR A 484 34.91 -23.56 -7.44
C THR A 484 35.87 -22.42 -7.15
N GLU A 485 36.17 -21.53 -8.11
CA GLU A 485 37.00 -20.33 -7.84
C GLU A 485 36.44 -19.48 -6.70
N LEU A 486 35.11 -19.50 -6.51
CA LEU A 486 34.40 -18.85 -5.43
C LEU A 486 34.64 -19.53 -4.06
N GLU A 487 34.58 -20.87 -4.00
CA GLU A 487 34.96 -21.62 -2.79
C GLU A 487 36.46 -21.49 -2.52
N LYS A 488 37.30 -21.44 -3.55
CA LYS A 488 38.73 -21.18 -3.39
C LYS A 488 38.97 -19.78 -2.85
N GLU A 489 38.36 -18.73 -3.39
CA GLU A 489 38.47 -17.35 -2.87
C GLU A 489 38.00 -17.27 -1.42
N VAL A 490 36.90 -17.91 -1.06
CA VAL A 490 36.41 -17.92 0.32
C VAL A 490 37.33 -18.71 1.26
N LEU A 491 37.97 -19.78 0.77
CA LEU A 491 38.91 -20.60 1.55
C LEU A 491 40.34 -20.04 1.57
N THR A 492 40.73 -19.20 0.60
CA THR A 492 42.09 -18.64 0.48
C THR A 492 42.20 -17.18 0.91
N GLN A 493 41.09 -16.47 1.08
CA GLN A 493 41.11 -15.15 1.71
C GLN A 493 41.35 -15.32 3.22
N ASP A 494 42.63 -15.30 3.60
CA ASP A 494 43.08 -14.94 4.95
C ASP A 494 42.61 -13.50 5.24
N TYR A 495 41.36 -13.37 5.67
CA TYR A 495 40.86 -12.11 6.20
C TYR A 495 41.62 -11.80 7.49
N PRO A 496 42.21 -10.59 7.62
CA PRO A 496 42.84 -10.17 8.86
C PRO A 496 41.84 -10.37 10.01
N SER A 497 42.27 -11.05 11.07
CA SER A 497 41.49 -11.13 12.31
C SER A 497 41.23 -9.71 12.82
N TRP A 498 39.98 -9.27 12.78
CA TRP A 498 39.53 -8.01 13.38
C TRP A 498 39.22 -8.19 14.86
#